data_AF-A0A520Y6F8-F1
#
_entry.id   AF-A0A520Y6F8-F1
#
_cell.length_a   1.000
_cell.length_b   1.000
_cell.length_c   1.000
_cell.angle_alpha   90.00
_cell.angle_beta   90.00
_cell.angle_gamma   90.00
#
_symmetry.space_group_name_H-M   'P 1'
#
loop_
_entity.id
_entity.type
_entity.pdbx_description
1 polymer ?
#
loop_
_entity_poly.entity_id
_entity_poly.type
_entity_poly.pdbx_seq_one_letter_code
_entity_poly.pdbx_strand_id
1 'polypeptide(L)' 'MDVSRILDPLNAAQREAVSSEQRSLLVLAGAGSGKTRALVH' A
#
# COMPACT_ATOMS: atom_id res chain seq x y z
N MET A 1 15.04 7.13 8.24
CA MET A 1 15.02 5.85 7.49
C MET A 1 14.57 6.14 6.08
N ASP A 2 15.21 5.55 5.08
CA ASP A 2 14.82 5.71 3.68
C ASP A 2 13.57 4.85 3.39
N VAL A 3 12.43 5.51 3.14
CA VAL A 3 11.14 4.87 2.85
C VAL A 3 10.94 4.54 1.37
N SER A 4 11.87 4.98 0.51
CA SER A 4 11.77 4.80 -0.95
C SER A 4 11.67 3.32 -1.31
N ARG A 5 12.41 2.45 -0.59
CA ARG A 5 12.34 0.99 -0.77
C ARG A 5 10.96 0.38 -0.57
N ILE A 6 10.10 1.02 0.24
CA ILE A 6 8.72 0.59 0.48
C ILE A 6 7.80 1.15 -0.60
N LEU A 7 7.94 2.43 -0.96
CA LEU A 7 6.98 3.15 -1.80
C LEU A 7 7.25 3.05 -3.31
N ASP A 8 8.51 2.96 -3.73
CA ASP A 8 8.90 2.89 -5.15
C ASP A 8 8.27 1.72 -5.93
N PRO A 9 8.19 0.48 -5.38
CA PRO A 9 7.61 -0.64 -6.12
C PRO A 9 6.08 -0.65 -6.13
N LEU A 10 5.42 0.31 -5.47
CA LEU A 10 3.97 0.37 -5.35
C LEU A 10 3.36 1.21 -6.49
N ASN A 11 2.18 0.80 -6.96
CA ASN A 11 1.36 1.67 -7.80
C ASN A 11 0.72 2.80 -6.97
N ALA A 12 0.05 3.75 -7.62
CA ALA A 12 -0.52 4.91 -6.94
C ALA A 12 -1.51 4.54 -5.82
N ALA A 13 -2.45 3.63 -6.08
CA ALA A 13 -3.46 3.22 -5.09
C ALA A 13 -2.84 2.46 -3.90
N GLN A 14 -1.81 1.64 -4.15
CA GLN A 14 -1.07 0.97 -3.09
C GLN A 14 -0.25 1.96 -2.26
N ARG A 15 0.38 2.97 -2.89
CA ARG A 15 1.09 4.04 -2.16
C ARG A 15 0.14 4.79 -1.25
N GLU A 16 -1.01 5.21 -1.77
CA GLU A 16 -2.03 5.89 -0.98
C GLU A 16 -2.48 5.05 0.22
N ALA A 17 -2.71 3.75 0.01
CA ALA A 17 -3.09 2.84 1.09
C ALA A 17 -1.98 2.69 2.15
N VAL A 18 -0.73 2.53 1.74
CA VAL A 18 0.43 2.34 2.63
C VAL A 18 0.81 3.64 3.35
N SER A 19 0.64 4.80 2.71
CA SER A 19 0.96 6.10 3.28
C SER A 19 -0.22 6.76 4.02
N SER A 20 -1.35 6.08 4.16
CA SER A 20 -2.53 6.64 4.82
C SER A 20 -2.29 6.83 6.31
N GLU A 21 -2.67 7.99 6.84
CA GLU A 21 -2.63 8.26 8.29
C GLU A 21 -3.85 7.68 9.03
N GLN A 22 -4.79 7.07 8.31
CA GLN A 22 -6.02 6.53 8.89
C GLN A 22 -5.74 5.27 9.72
N ARG A 23 -6.22 5.25 10.97
CA ARG A 23 -6.15 4.07 11.84
C ARG A 23 -7.02 2.90 11.37
N SER A 24 -8.03 3.18 10.55
CA SER A 24 -8.93 2.18 9.98
C SER A 24 -9.15 2.52 8.52
N LEU A 25 -8.67 1.65 7.63
CA LEU A 25 -8.69 1.86 6.19
C LEU A 25 -9.30 0.63 5.51
N LEU A 26 -10.25 0.86 4.60
CA LEU A 26 -10.80 -0.17 3.73
C LEU A 26 -10.08 -0.13 2.38
N VAL A 27 -9.32 -1.19 2.07
CA VAL A 27 -8.70 -1.37 0.76
C VAL A 27 -9.49 -2.45 0.00
N LEU A 28 -10.41 -2.03 -0.86
CA LEU A 28 -11.15 -2.94 -1.74
C LEU A 28 -10.31 -3.23 -2.99
N ALA A 29 -9.84 -4.46 -3.14
CA ALA A 29 -8.97 -4.83 -4.23
C ALA A 29 -9.31 -6.21 -4.82
N GLY A 30 -9.26 -6.33 -6.14
CA GLY A 30 -9.52 -7.58 -6.86
C GLY A 30 -8.42 -8.63 -6.71
N ALA A 31 -8.63 -9.81 -7.31
CA ALA A 31 -7.60 -10.83 -7.41
C ALA A 31 -6.37 -10.31 -8.20
N GLY A 32 -5.15 -10.69 -7.77
CA GLY A 32 -3.91 -10.28 -8.45
C GLY A 32 -3.52 -8.80 -8.29
N SER A 33 -4.30 -7.98 -7.59
CA SER A 33 -4.06 -6.54 -7.39
C SER A 33 -2.88 -6.18 -6.49
N GLY A 34 -2.22 -7.17 -5.89
CA GLY A 34 -1.11 -6.94 -4.95
C GLY A 34 -1.54 -6.50 -3.55
N LYS A 35 -2.77 -6.77 -3.10
CA LYS A 35 -3.25 -6.43 -1.75
C LYS A 35 -2.32 -6.88 -0.60
N THR A 36 -1.68 -8.04 -0.73
CA THR A 36 -0.71 -8.53 0.26
C THR A 36 0.56 -7.68 0.27
N ARG A 37 1.01 -7.19 -0.89
CA ARG A 37 2.15 -6.26 -0.98
C ARG A 37 1.86 -4.95 -0.25
N ALA A 38 0.61 -4.48 -0.27
CA ALA A 38 0.19 -3.29 0.47
C ALA A 38 0.05 -3.52 1.98
N LEU A 39 -0.19 -4.77 2.45
CA LEU A 39 -0.41 -5.07 3.88
C LEU A 39 0.85 -5.49 4.64
N VAL A 40 1.95 -5.81 3.95
CA VAL A 40 3.20 -6.29 4.57
C VAL A 40 4.12 -5.15 5.00
N HIS A 41 3.88 -3.94 4.47
CA HIS A 41 4.65 -2.74 4.76
C HIS A 41 3.90 -1.84 5.72
#